data_AF-A0A9Y2L069-F1
#
_entry.id   AF-A0A9Y2L069-F1
#
_cell.length_a   1.000
_cell.length_b   1.000
_cell.length_c   1.000
_cell.angle_alpha   90.00
_cell.angle_beta   90.00
_cell.angle_gamma   90.00
#
_symmetry.space_group_name_H-M   'P 1'
#
loop_
_entity.id
_entity.type
_entity.pdbx_description
1 polymer ?
#
loop_
_entity_poly.entity_id
_entity_poly.type
_entity_poly.pdbx_seq_one_letter_code
_entity_poly.pdbx_strand_id
1 'polypeptide(L)'
;MEVKIQDLPKETISSPRTIVSRPEDYLDNPALFMAAWAVLKAARGQAFDPARLRAAHLIDRPEPTPEPNNLDQTLDRVAAKTRAIAQAKGHALPPAA
;
A
#
# COMPACT_ATOMS: atom_id res chain seq x y z
N MET A 1 27.51 -10.48 7.42
CA MET A 1 26.43 -11.17 6.67
C MET A 1 26.22 -10.43 5.37
N GLU A 2 26.81 -10.93 4.29
CA GLU A 2 26.71 -10.34 2.96
C GLU A 2 25.45 -10.89 2.29
N VAL A 3 24.42 -10.05 2.13
CA VAL A 3 23.18 -10.47 1.48
C VAL A 3 23.46 -10.55 -0.02
N LYS A 4 23.73 -11.76 -0.51
CA LYS A 4 23.83 -12.06 -1.94
C LYS A 4 22.48 -11.80 -2.60
N ILE A 5 22.38 -10.71 -3.34
CA ILE A 5 21.23 -10.33 -4.19
C ILE A 5 20.93 -11.38 -5.28
N GLN A 6 21.81 -12.37 -5.46
CA GLN A 6 21.68 -13.46 -6.42
C GLN A 6 20.63 -14.51 -6.03
N ASP A 7 20.09 -14.47 -4.81
CA ASP A 7 19.07 -15.41 -4.32
C ASP A 7 17.70 -14.75 -4.09
N LEU A 8 17.41 -13.64 -4.76
CA LEU A 8 16.02 -13.18 -4.82
C LEU A 8 15.23 -14.14 -5.72
N PRO A 9 14.14 -14.74 -5.22
CA PRO A 9 13.34 -15.66 -6.01
C PRO A 9 12.96 -14.96 -7.31
N LYS A 10 13.15 -15.67 -8.43
CA LYS A 10 12.57 -15.35 -9.74
C LYS A 10 11.03 -15.41 -9.71
N GLU A 11 10.39 -15.14 -8.57
CA GLU A 11 9.00 -14.74 -8.53
C GLU A 11 8.92 -13.39 -9.21
N THR A 12 8.73 -13.49 -10.53
CA THR A 12 8.28 -12.49 -11.46
C THR A 12 7.71 -11.29 -10.73
N ILE A 13 8.51 -10.24 -10.63
CA ILE A 13 8.01 -8.92 -10.25
C ILE A 13 7.01 -8.57 -11.35
N SER A 14 5.73 -8.88 -11.13
CA SER A 14 4.69 -8.83 -12.17
C SER A 14 4.47 -7.40 -12.65
N SER A 15 4.75 -6.42 -11.79
CA SER A 15 4.78 -5.00 -12.18
C SER A 15 5.82 -4.20 -11.39
N PRO A 16 7.09 -4.13 -11.86
CA PRO A 16 8.13 -3.37 -11.17
C PRO A 16 7.83 -1.86 -11.20
N ARG A 17 7.10 -1.38 -12.21
CA ARG A 17 6.60 0.00 -12.27
C ARG A 17 5.61 0.31 -11.13
N THR A 18 4.71 -0.62 -10.82
CA THR A 18 3.72 -0.42 -9.74
C THR A 18 4.41 -0.31 -8.39
N ILE A 19 5.35 -1.20 -8.11
CA ILE A 19 6.11 -1.20 -6.85
C ILE A 19 6.90 0.10 -6.69
N VAL A 20 7.57 0.54 -7.75
CA VAL A 20 8.36 1.77 -7.73
C VAL A 20 7.49 3.03 -7.66
N SER A 21 6.25 2.98 -8.15
CA SER A 21 5.31 4.12 -8.08
C SER A 21 4.69 4.34 -6.71
N ARG A 22 4.81 3.38 -5.78
CA ARG A 22 4.26 3.43 -4.43
C ARG A 22 5.26 2.91 -3.39
N PRO A 23 6.44 3.56 -3.24
CA PRO A 23 7.46 3.14 -2.28
C PRO A 23 6.93 3.00 -0.84
N GLU A 24 5.94 3.81 -0.46
CA GLU A 24 5.28 3.82 0.84
C GLU A 24 4.59 2.50 1.22
N ASP A 25 4.10 1.74 0.24
CA ASP A 25 3.45 0.44 0.46
C ASP A 25 4.48 -0.68 0.75
N TYR A 26 5.77 -0.41 0.52
CA TYR A 26 6.86 -1.39 0.60
C TYR A 26 7.94 -1.01 1.61
N LEU A 27 7.64 -0.10 2.55
CA LEU A 27 8.56 0.30 3.61
C LEU A 27 9.02 -0.88 4.47
N ASP A 28 8.12 -1.85 4.73
CA ASP A 28 8.41 -3.05 5.52
C ASP A 28 9.17 -4.12 4.69
N ASN A 29 9.24 -3.97 3.37
CA ASN A 29 9.97 -4.88 2.49
C ASN A 29 10.86 -4.13 1.47
N PRO A 30 11.95 -3.50 1.96
CA PRO A 30 12.86 -2.72 1.11
C PRO A 30 13.59 -3.59 0.07
N ALA A 31 13.74 -4.90 0.32
CA ALA A 31 14.35 -5.83 -0.64
C ALA A 31 13.51 -5.96 -1.93
N LEU A 32 12.19 -6.00 -1.79
CA LEU A 32 11.26 -6.06 -2.93
C LEU A 32 11.31 -4.77 -3.75
N PHE A 33 11.33 -3.62 -3.09
CA PHE A 33 11.48 -2.32 -3.76
C PHE A 33 12.81 -2.21 -4.51
N MET A 34 13.92 -2.59 -3.87
CA MET A 34 15.25 -2.60 -4.49
C MET A 34 15.30 -3.49 -5.73
N ALA A 35 14.68 -4.68 -5.67
CA ALA A 35 14.63 -5.60 -6.80
C ALA A 35 13.80 -5.03 -7.96
N ALA A 36 12.64 -4.43 -7.68
CA ALA A 36 11.81 -3.79 -8.69
C ALA A 36 12.54 -2.62 -9.37
N TRP A 37 13.25 -1.82 -8.59
CA TRP A 37 14.07 -0.72 -9.09
C TRP A 37 15.25 -1.21 -9.93
N ALA A 38 15.94 -2.27 -9.51
CA ALA A 38 17.02 -2.91 -10.26
C ALA A 38 16.53 -3.39 -11.64
N VAL A 39 15.36 -4.03 -11.69
CA VAL A 39 14.73 -4.46 -12.95
C VAL A 39 14.44 -3.28 -13.88
N LEU A 40 13.91 -2.16 -13.36
CA LEU A 40 13.65 -0.97 -14.19
C LEU A 40 14.94 -0.31 -14.70
N LYS A 41 16.02 -0.32 -13.91
CA LYS A 41 17.32 0.22 -14.32
C LYS A 41 18.00 -0.67 -15.35
N ALA A 42 17.95 -2.00 -15.16
CA ALA A 42 18.47 -2.97 -16.12
C ALA A 42 17.75 -2.87 -17.47
N ALA A 43 16.42 -2.70 -17.47
CA ALA A 43 15.64 -2.48 -18.69
C ALA A 43 16.03 -1.19 -19.46
N ARG A 44 16.70 -0.24 -18.78
CA ARG A 44 17.23 0.99 -19.38
C ARG A 44 18.74 0.91 -19.68
N GLY A 45 19.36 -0.26 -19.52
CA GLY A 45 20.80 -0.45 -19.67
C GLY A 45 21.64 0.29 -18.62
N GLN A 46 21.05 0.66 -17.49
CA GLN A 46 21.72 1.43 -16.44
C GLN A 46 22.18 0.51 -15.32
N ALA A 47 23.44 0.66 -14.91
CA ALA A 47 23.94 0.00 -13.71
C ALA A 47 23.16 0.47 -12.47
N PHE A 48 22.86 -0.49 -11.59
CA PHE A 48 22.19 -0.24 -10.32
C PHE A 48 23.09 -0.71 -9.19
N ASP A 49 23.47 0.22 -8.31
CA ASP A 49 24.18 -0.08 -7.08
C ASP A 49 23.20 0.02 -5.90
N PRO A 50 22.81 -1.12 -5.30
CA PRO A 50 21.90 -1.14 -4.15
C PRO A 50 22.49 -0.48 -2.91
N ALA A 51 23.82 -0.40 -2.77
CA ALA A 51 24.45 0.30 -1.65
C ALA A 51 24.18 1.80 -1.70
N ARG A 52 24.12 2.40 -2.90
CA ARG A 52 23.73 3.80 -3.09
C ARG A 52 22.27 4.08 -2.77
N LEU A 53 21.39 3.10 -2.93
CA LEU A 53 19.97 3.27 -2.63
C LEU A 53 19.70 3.18 -1.12
N ARG A 54 20.42 2.29 -0.40
CA ARG A 54 20.39 2.20 1.08
C ARG A 54 20.64 3.53 1.78
N ALA A 55 21.51 4.39 1.23
CA ALA A 55 21.78 5.72 1.77
C ALA A 55 20.63 6.74 1.53
N ALA A 56 19.76 6.50 0.54
CA ALA A 56 18.66 7.37 0.17
C ALA A 56 17.29 6.91 0.73
N HIS A 57 17.20 5.71 1.31
CA HIS A 57 15.98 5.15 1.91
C HIS A 57 15.62 5.72 3.29
N LEU A 58 16.19 6.85 3.69
CA LEU A 58 15.70 7.65 4.81
C LEU A 58 14.45 8.42 4.37
N ILE A 59 13.42 7.71 3.89
CA ILE A 59 12.07 8.25 3.91
C ILE A 59 11.65 8.12 5.36
N ASP A 60 11.66 9.23 6.08
CA ASP A 60 11.05 9.30 7.40
C ASP A 60 9.65 8.73 7.25
N ARG A 61 9.33 7.65 7.99
CA ARG A 61 8.04 6.98 7.86
C ARG A 61 7.00 8.07 8.14
N PRO A 62 6.12 8.44 7.18
CA PRO A 62 5.07 9.38 7.49
C PRO A 62 4.32 8.82 8.68
N GLU A 63 4.12 9.64 9.71
CA GLU A 63 3.38 9.25 10.90
C GLU A 63 2.10 8.56 10.42
N PRO A 64 1.78 7.34 10.91
CA PRO A 64 0.61 6.61 10.44
C PRO A 64 -0.55 7.59 10.49
N THR A 65 -1.15 7.85 9.32
CA THR A 65 -2.35 8.69 9.27
C THR A 65 -3.28 8.11 10.30
N PRO A 66 -3.65 8.87 11.35
CA PRO A 66 -4.50 8.32 12.40
C PRO A 66 -5.68 7.69 11.69
N GLU A 67 -5.87 6.38 11.93
CA GLU A 67 -7.05 5.65 11.48
C GLU A 67 -8.22 6.60 11.67
N PRO A 68 -8.99 6.93 10.63
CA PRO A 68 -10.04 7.89 10.82
C PRO A 68 -10.92 7.33 11.93
N ASN A 69 -10.99 8.06 13.05
CA ASN A 69 -11.91 7.86 14.18
C ASN A 69 -13.39 7.94 13.73
N ASN A 70 -13.65 7.75 12.44
CA ASN A 70 -14.87 7.91 11.69
C ASN A 70 -15.42 6.56 11.23
N LEU A 71 -14.89 5.41 11.69
CA LEU A 71 -15.57 4.14 11.43
C LEU A 71 -16.99 4.19 12.01
N ASP A 72 -17.12 4.60 13.26
CA ASP A 72 -18.42 4.81 13.92
C ASP A 72 -19.28 5.84 13.18
N GLN A 73 -18.70 6.99 12.80
CA GLN A 73 -19.41 8.02 12.01
C GLN A 73 -19.84 7.51 10.62
N THR A 74 -19.04 6.64 10.00
CA THR A 74 -19.35 6.04 8.71
C THR A 74 -20.46 5.01 8.85
N LEU A 75 -20.42 4.19 9.91
CA LEU A 75 -21.46 3.22 10.24
C LEU A 75 -22.79 3.94 10.54
N ASP A 76 -22.77 5.04 11.31
CA ASP A 76 -23.95 5.85 11.60
C ASP A 76 -24.55 6.47 10.32
N ARG A 77 -23.70 7.03 9.46
CA ARG A 77 -24.13 7.61 8.19
C ARG A 77 -24.73 6.56 7.26
N VAL A 78 -24.13 5.38 7.17
CA VAL A 78 -24.63 4.25 6.36
C VAL A 78 -25.94 3.72 6.93
N ALA A 79 -26.06 3.59 8.25
CA ALA A 79 -27.28 3.15 8.92
C ALA A 79 -28.43 4.15 8.67
N ALA A 80 -28.20 5.44 8.85
CA ALA A 80 -29.18 6.50 8.58
C ALA A 80 -29.64 6.50 7.11
N LYS A 81 -28.71 6.40 6.16
CA LYS A 81 -29.02 6.35 4.73
C LYS A 81 -29.82 5.10 4.35
N THR A 82 -29.45 3.95 4.91
CA THR A 82 -30.16 2.68 4.66
C THR A 82 -31.60 2.75 5.18
N ARG A 83 -31.81 3.35 6.36
CA ARG A 83 -33.17 3.57 6.91
C ARG A 83 -34.00 4.50 6.03
N ALA A 84 -33.44 5.61 5.58
CA ALA A 84 -34.14 6.54 4.68
C ALA A 84 -34.56 5.86 3.37
N ILE A 85 -33.69 5.02 2.79
CA ILE A 85 -34.01 4.26 1.56
C ILE A 85 -35.10 3.21 1.84
N ALA A 86 -35.03 2.51 2.98
CA ALA A 86 -36.03 1.52 3.35
C ALA A 86 -37.41 2.14 3.57
N GLN A 87 -37.48 3.28 4.27
CA GLN A 87 -38.71 4.06 4.45
C GLN A 87 -39.28 4.57 3.13
N ALA A 88 -38.43 5.11 2.25
CA ALA A 88 -38.85 5.56 0.92
C ALA A 88 -39.40 4.41 0.06
N LYS A 89 -38.98 3.17 0.33
CA LYS A 89 -39.48 1.95 -0.33
C LYS A 89 -40.65 1.28 0.41
N GLY A 90 -41.16 1.89 1.48
CA GLY A 90 -42.29 1.35 2.26
C GLY A 90 -41.95 0.18 3.17
N HIS A 91 -40.67 -0.08 3.43
CA HIS A 91 -40.24 -1.12 4.38
C HIS A 91 -40.28 -0.58 5.82
N ALA A 92 -41.00 -1.29 6.71
CA ALA A 92 -40.96 -1.03 8.14
C ALA A 92 -39.68 -1.66 8.73
N LEU A 93 -38.76 -0.82 9.23
CA LEU A 93 -37.58 -1.28 9.94
C LEU A 93 -37.83 -1.29 11.47
N PRO A 94 -37.27 -2.27 12.21
CA PRO A 94 -37.39 -2.33 13.65
C PRO A 94 -36.69 -1.13 14.33
N PRO A 95 -37.10 -0.75 15.56
CA PRO A 95 -36.44 0.32 16.30
C PRO A 95 -34.97 -0.02 16.53
N ALA A 96 -34.11 1.02 16.49
CA ALA A 96 -32.70 0.88 16.85
C ALA A 96 -32.60 0.42 18.32
N ALA A 97 -31.77 -0.58 18.58
CA ALA A 97 -31.44 -1.04 19.94
C ALA A 97 -30.47 -0.09 20.63
#